data_AF-A0A3E0WQH2-F1
#
_entry.id   AF-A0A3E0WQH2-F1
#
_cell.length_a   1.000
_cell.length_b   1.000
_cell.length_c   1.000
_cell.angle_alpha   90.00
_cell.angle_beta   90.00
_cell.angle_gamma   90.00
#
_symmetry.space_group_name_H-M   'P 1'
#
loop_
_entity.id
_entity.type
_entity.pdbx_description
1 polymer ?
#
loop_
_entity_poly.entity_id
_entity_poly.type
_entity_poly.pdbx_seq_one_letter_code
_entity_poly.pdbx_strand_id
1 'polypeptide(L)'
;MKVNFDGGNLTSDAGLLLYKEFDEKIGLSQSIQATFQVNDSVHHRKHSNDEVVIQKIYQHITCCHTDDHADELKHEPMFTTILKKDQLASQPTLSRLNQKVVSLSLHYMNYARNRISNTLFV
;
A
#
# COMPACT_ATOMS: atom_id res chain seq x y z
N MET A 1 -18.66 24.33 11.95
CA MET A 1 -18.38 22.95 11.47
C MET A 1 -19.43 22.05 12.10
N LYS A 2 -20.34 21.49 11.30
CA LYS A 2 -21.48 20.70 11.79
C LYS A 2 -21.14 19.23 11.57
N VAL A 3 -20.90 18.50 12.65
CA VAL A 3 -20.63 17.05 12.60
C VAL A 3 -21.97 16.34 12.50
N ASN A 4 -22.14 15.51 11.48
CA ASN A 4 -23.35 14.72 11.26
C ASN A 4 -23.13 13.30 11.81
N PHE A 5 -24.08 12.79 12.60
CA PHE A 5 -23.98 11.53 13.36
C PHE A 5 -24.94 10.45 12.82
N ASP A 6 -25.04 10.28 11.51
CA ASP A 6 -25.99 9.34 10.89
C ASP A 6 -25.57 7.86 10.99
N GLY A 7 -24.54 7.54 11.77
CA GLY A 7 -24.20 6.19 12.25
C GLY A 7 -23.74 5.15 11.21
N GLY A 8 -24.06 5.32 9.93
CA GLY A 8 -23.73 4.36 8.87
C GLY A 8 -22.29 4.42 8.36
N ASN A 9 -21.70 5.63 8.31
CA ASN A 9 -20.30 5.85 7.89
C ASN A 9 -19.33 6.14 9.06
N LEU A 10 -19.84 6.40 10.27
CA LEU A 10 -19.01 6.84 11.39
C LEU A 10 -17.99 5.79 11.86
N THR A 11 -18.36 4.50 11.79
CA THR A 11 -17.54 3.42 12.34
C THR A 11 -16.33 3.08 11.46
N SER A 12 -16.45 3.24 10.14
CA SER A 12 -15.34 3.04 9.18
C SER A 12 -14.35 4.21 9.24
N ASP A 13 -14.88 5.45 9.27
CA ASP A 13 -14.08 6.67 9.30
C ASP A 13 -13.30 6.83 10.62
N ALA A 14 -13.91 6.44 11.74
CA ALA A 14 -13.24 6.41 13.05
C ALA A 14 -12.13 5.34 13.12
N GLY A 15 -12.32 4.18 12.49
CA GLY A 15 -11.30 3.14 12.42
C GLY A 15 -10.05 3.56 11.63
N LEU A 16 -10.26 4.28 10.53
CA LEU A 16 -9.17 4.81 9.71
C LEU A 16 -8.36 5.90 10.45
N LEU A 17 -9.05 6.78 11.19
CA LEU A 17 -8.40 7.80 12.01
C LEU A 17 -7.56 7.18 13.15
N LEU A 18 -8.10 6.17 13.84
CA LEU A 18 -7.37 5.45 14.89
C LEU A 18 -6.11 4.77 14.32
N TYR A 19 -6.21 4.19 13.12
CA TYR A 19 -5.04 3.62 12.46
C TYR A 19 -4.02 4.70 12.08
N LYS A 20 -4.48 5.87 11.62
CA LYS A 20 -3.61 7.01 11.31
C LYS A 20 -2.83 7.47 12.55
N GLU A 21 -3.50 7.63 13.69
CA GLU A 21 -2.84 7.99 14.95
C GLU A 21 -1.83 6.91 15.39
N PHE A 22 -2.19 5.64 15.24
CA PHE A 22 -1.29 4.53 15.53
C PHE A 22 -0.04 4.56 14.65
N ASP A 23 -0.23 4.67 13.32
CA ASP A 23 0.84 4.79 12.33
C ASP A 23 1.78 5.96 12.65
N GLU A 24 1.24 7.15 12.93
CA GLU A 24 2.03 8.32 13.30
C GLU A 24 2.82 8.12 14.60
N LYS A 25 2.26 7.39 15.57
CA LYS A 25 2.93 7.10 16.83
C LYS A 25 4.10 6.12 16.68
N ILE A 26 3.98 5.11 15.81
CA ILE A 26 5.02 4.10 15.62
C ILE A 26 5.95 4.38 14.44
N GLY A 27 5.61 5.33 13.59
CA GLY A 27 6.40 5.71 12.41
C GLY A 27 6.39 4.65 11.31
N LEU A 28 5.29 3.91 11.12
CA LEU A 28 5.24 2.78 10.18
C LEU A 28 5.36 3.24 8.73
N SER A 29 4.55 4.20 8.30
CA SER A 29 4.59 4.76 6.95
C SER A 29 5.97 5.36 6.62
N GLN A 30 6.58 6.07 7.57
CA GLN A 30 7.92 6.63 7.41
C GLN A 30 8.97 5.52 7.26
N SER A 31 8.84 4.43 8.03
CA SER A 31 9.72 3.27 7.93
C SER A 31 9.59 2.57 6.58
N ILE A 32 8.36 2.44 6.05
CA ILE A 32 8.12 1.90 4.71
C ILE A 32 8.76 2.80 3.65
N GLN A 33 8.56 4.11 3.71
CA GLN A 33 9.17 5.06 2.77
C GLN A 33 10.71 4.99 2.78
N ALA A 34 11.31 4.81 3.96
CA ALA A 34 12.76 4.72 4.09
C ALA A 34 13.35 3.40 3.58
N THR A 35 12.60 2.29 3.68
CA THR A 35 13.15 0.93 3.46
C THR A 35 12.62 0.23 2.21
N PHE A 36 11.42 0.58 1.76
CA PHE A 36 10.76 -0.10 0.65
C PHE A 36 11.26 0.43 -0.69
N GLN A 37 12.25 -0.26 -1.25
CA GLN A 37 12.83 0.06 -2.55
C GLN A 37 12.55 -1.07 -3.53
N VAL A 38 11.78 -0.75 -4.57
CA VAL A 38 11.57 -1.62 -5.73
C VAL A 38 12.18 -0.90 -6.93
N ASN A 39 13.29 -1.44 -7.44
CA ASN A 39 13.94 -0.94 -8.64
C ASN A 39 12.95 -0.94 -9.80
N ASP A 40 12.68 0.25 -10.32
CA ASP A 40 11.71 0.42 -11.38
C ASP A 40 12.08 1.63 -12.23
N SER A 41 12.34 1.37 -13.51
CA SER A 41 12.83 2.34 -14.50
C SER A 41 11.76 3.34 -14.94
N VAL A 42 10.50 3.20 -14.51
CA VAL A 42 9.44 4.14 -14.86
C VAL A 42 9.54 5.40 -14.00
N HIS A 43 9.99 6.49 -14.61
CA HIS A 43 10.22 7.79 -13.96
C HIS A 43 8.97 8.69 -13.85
N HIS A 44 7.93 8.47 -14.65
CA HIS A 44 6.76 9.36 -14.78
C HIS A 44 5.53 8.85 -14.01
N ARG A 45 5.73 8.37 -12.78
CA ARG A 45 4.64 7.86 -11.94
C ARG A 45 4.08 8.96 -11.04
N LYS A 46 2.74 9.03 -10.94
CA LYS A 46 2.03 9.90 -9.99
C LYS A 46 2.11 9.39 -8.54
N HIS A 47 2.34 8.10 -8.34
CA HIS A 47 2.44 7.47 -7.03
C HIS A 47 3.72 6.62 -6.96
N SER A 48 4.53 6.82 -5.92
CA SER A 48 5.72 6.00 -5.67
C SER A 48 5.33 4.59 -5.21
N ASN A 49 6.26 3.63 -5.29
CA ASN A 49 5.97 2.26 -4.89
C ASN A 49 5.67 2.13 -3.39
N ASP A 50 6.40 2.87 -2.55
CA ASP A 50 6.18 2.97 -1.11
C ASP A 50 4.80 3.57 -0.78
N GLU A 51 4.40 4.66 -1.44
CA GLU A 51 3.07 5.23 -1.28
C GLU A 51 1.95 4.26 -1.66
N VAL A 52 2.16 3.47 -2.71
CA VAL A 52 1.21 2.44 -3.14
C VAL A 52 1.09 1.32 -2.10
N VAL A 53 2.20 0.93 -1.46
CA VAL A 53 2.18 -0.02 -0.34
C VAL A 53 1.40 0.55 0.84
N ILE A 54 1.68 1.79 1.24
CA ILE A 54 0.98 2.46 2.35
C ILE A 54 -0.51 2.51 2.09
N GLN A 55 -0.92 2.94 0.89
CA GLN A 55 -2.32 2.93 0.50
C GLN A 55 -2.96 1.54 0.62
N LYS A 56 -2.29 0.48 0.13
CA LYS A 56 -2.81 -0.89 0.25
C LYS A 56 -2.96 -1.33 1.69
N ILE A 57 -2.06 -0.96 2.58
CA ILE A 57 -2.17 -1.27 4.02
C ILE A 57 -3.40 -0.59 4.61
N TYR A 58 -3.60 0.70 4.33
CA TYR A 58 -4.76 1.46 4.81
C TYR A 58 -6.08 0.86 4.25
N GLN A 59 -6.13 0.55 2.96
CA GLN A 59 -7.27 -0.12 2.31
C GLN A 59 -7.54 -1.50 2.91
N HIS A 60 -6.47 -2.23 3.30
CA HIS A 60 -6.61 -3.52 3.94
C HIS A 60 -7.22 -3.37 5.34
N ILE A 61 -6.83 -2.36 6.12
CA ILE A 61 -7.31 -2.26 7.51
C ILE A 61 -8.77 -1.82 7.59
N THR A 62 -9.29 -1.11 6.59
CA THR A 62 -10.69 -0.66 6.53
C THR A 62 -11.63 -1.67 5.85
N CYS A 63 -11.19 -2.91 5.66
CA CYS A 63 -11.93 -3.93 4.91
C CYS A 63 -12.19 -3.61 3.42
N CYS A 64 -11.54 -2.58 2.86
CA CYS A 64 -11.61 -2.21 1.45
C CYS A 64 -10.54 -2.95 0.61
N HIS A 65 -10.45 -4.27 0.78
CA HIS A 65 -9.27 -5.04 0.38
C HIS A 65 -9.16 -5.41 -1.10
N THR A 66 -10.26 -5.42 -1.86
CA THR A 66 -10.19 -5.88 -3.25
C THR A 66 -9.69 -4.76 -4.15
N ASP A 67 -8.72 -5.08 -5.02
CA ASP A 67 -8.07 -4.10 -5.89
C ASP A 67 -9.11 -3.34 -6.77
N ASP A 68 -10.28 -3.94 -7.04
CA ASP A 68 -11.41 -3.31 -7.76
C ASP A 68 -11.98 -2.07 -7.04
N HIS A 69 -11.89 -1.99 -5.70
CA HIS A 69 -12.30 -0.80 -4.94
C HIS A 69 -11.28 0.33 -5.05
N ALA A 70 -10.06 0.09 -5.54
CA ALA A 70 -9.05 1.14 -5.61
C ALA A 70 -9.43 2.28 -6.57
N ASP A 71 -10.19 1.95 -7.62
CA ASP A 71 -10.72 2.96 -8.55
C ASP A 71 -11.88 3.76 -7.92
N GLU A 72 -12.71 3.11 -7.11
CA GLU A 72 -13.79 3.77 -6.34
C GLU A 72 -13.22 4.69 -5.25
N LEU A 73 -12.11 4.28 -4.62
CA LEU A 73 -11.46 5.03 -3.56
C LEU A 73 -10.58 6.18 -4.06
N LYS A 74 -10.38 6.31 -5.37
CA LYS A 74 -9.46 7.27 -5.98
C LYS A 74 -9.67 8.71 -5.49
N HIS A 75 -10.92 9.10 -5.28
CA HIS A 75 -11.33 10.42 -4.83
C HIS A 75 -12.07 10.40 -3.49
N GLU A 76 -11.97 9.29 -2.74
CA GLU A 76 -12.64 9.17 -1.46
C GLU A 76 -12.05 10.21 -0.48
N PRO A 77 -12.88 11.13 0.07
CA PRO A 77 -12.39 12.25 0.86
C PRO A 77 -11.59 11.87 2.10
N MET A 78 -11.96 10.80 2.80
CA MET A 78 -11.27 10.36 4.01
C MET A 78 -9.85 9.84 3.69
N PHE A 79 -9.71 8.97 2.70
CA PHE A 79 -8.42 8.44 2.27
C PHE A 79 -7.50 9.54 1.71
N THR A 80 -8.02 10.40 0.83
CA THR A 80 -7.24 11.50 0.24
C THR A 80 -6.78 12.49 1.32
N THR A 81 -7.62 12.77 2.31
CA THR A 81 -7.26 13.62 3.46
C THR A 81 -6.21 12.97 4.36
N ILE A 82 -6.42 11.72 4.78
CA ILE A 82 -5.55 11.02 5.74
C ILE A 82 -4.18 10.70 5.15
N LEU A 83 -4.14 10.30 3.88
CA LEU A 83 -2.90 10.02 3.17
C LEU A 83 -2.27 11.27 2.54
N LYS A 84 -2.94 12.43 2.63
CA LYS A 84 -2.49 13.72 2.08
C LYS A 84 -2.18 13.65 0.59
N LYS A 85 -3.11 13.12 -0.21
CA LYS A 85 -2.97 12.94 -1.67
C LYS A 85 -4.15 13.56 -2.40
N ASP A 86 -3.90 14.17 -3.56
CA ASP A 86 -4.97 14.66 -4.45
C ASP A 86 -5.88 13.53 -4.96
N GLN A 87 -5.31 12.34 -5.12
CA GLN A 87 -6.03 11.12 -5.46
C GLN A 87 -5.20 9.90 -5.04
N LEU A 88 -5.87 8.77 -4.84
CA LEU A 88 -5.21 7.49 -4.62
C LEU A 88 -4.73 6.84 -5.93
N ALA A 89 -3.83 5.87 -5.80
CA ALA A 89 -3.42 4.99 -6.87
C ALA A 89 -4.57 4.09 -7.31
N SER A 90 -4.77 4.00 -8.63
CA SER A 90 -5.79 3.19 -9.28
C SER A 90 -5.50 1.69 -9.23
N GLN A 91 -6.50 0.86 -9.52
CA GLN A 91 -6.38 -0.60 -9.63
C GLN A 91 -5.21 -1.04 -10.53
N PRO A 92 -5.00 -0.46 -11.73
CA PRO A 92 -3.87 -0.83 -12.58
C PRO A 92 -2.51 -0.45 -11.98
N THR A 93 -2.47 0.55 -11.10
CA THR A 93 -1.25 0.94 -10.39
C THR A 93 -0.92 -0.08 -9.31
N LEU A 94 -1.92 -0.51 -8.53
CA LEU A 94 -1.77 -1.55 -7.52
C LEU A 94 -1.32 -2.87 -8.15
N SER A 95 -1.97 -3.29 -9.24
CA SER A 95 -1.67 -4.54 -9.94
C SER A 95 -0.22 -4.59 -10.45
N ARG A 96 0.28 -3.48 -11.04
CA ARG A 96 1.69 -3.38 -11.48
C ARG A 96 2.68 -3.53 -10.33
N LEU A 97 2.37 -3.00 -9.14
CA LEU A 97 3.22 -3.20 -7.96
C LEU A 97 3.20 -4.68 -7.53
N ASN A 98 2.01 -5.30 -7.45
CA ASN A 98 1.87 -6.71 -7.07
C ASN A 98 2.73 -7.61 -7.98
N GLN A 99 2.66 -7.41 -9.31
CA GLN A 99 3.45 -8.16 -10.28
C GLN A 99 4.96 -8.04 -10.05
N LYS A 100 5.44 -6.84 -9.67
CA LYS A 100 6.86 -6.61 -9.36
C LYS A 100 7.29 -7.34 -8.09
N VAL A 101 6.49 -7.27 -7.03
CA VAL A 101 6.78 -7.97 -5.77
C VAL A 101 6.82 -9.49 -5.98
N VAL A 102 5.90 -10.03 -6.78
CA VAL A 102 5.90 -11.45 -7.16
C VAL A 102 7.17 -11.81 -7.95
N SER A 103 7.54 -10.99 -8.94
CA SER A 103 8.74 -11.22 -9.75
C SER A 103 10.02 -11.20 -8.91
N LEU A 104 10.17 -10.24 -8.00
CA LEU A 104 11.29 -10.17 -7.06
C LEU A 104 11.34 -11.40 -6.15
N SER A 105 10.19 -11.81 -5.61
CA SER A 105 10.09 -13.01 -4.77
C SER A 105 10.57 -14.26 -5.52
N LEU A 106 10.10 -14.45 -6.76
CA LEU A 106 10.54 -15.57 -7.60
C LEU A 106 12.04 -15.50 -7.91
N HIS A 107 12.58 -14.31 -8.15
CA HIS A 107 14.02 -14.13 -8.37
C HIS A 107 14.83 -14.58 -7.14
N TYR A 108 14.47 -14.13 -5.94
CA TYR A 108 15.16 -14.53 -4.70
C TYR A 108 15.02 -16.02 -4.39
N MET A 109 13.85 -16.62 -4.64
CA MET A 109 13.65 -18.05 -4.46
C MET A 109 14.54 -18.88 -5.41
N ASN A 110 14.64 -18.47 -6.68
CA ASN A 110 15.54 -19.11 -7.63
C ASN A 110 17.01 -18.93 -7.25
N TYR A 111 17.38 -17.73 -6.79
CA TYR A 111 18.72 -17.47 -6.28
C TYR A 111 19.08 -18.38 -5.11
N ALA A 112 18.21 -18.47 -4.09
CA ALA A 112 18.40 -19.35 -2.94
C ALA A 112 18.53 -20.82 -3.35
N ARG A 113 17.63 -21.29 -4.23
CA ARG A 113 17.68 -22.66 -4.77
C ARG A 113 19.03 -22.96 -5.44
N ASN A 114 19.49 -22.08 -6.32
CA ASN A 114 20.75 -22.27 -7.04
C ASN A 114 21.95 -22.29 -6.08
N ARG A 115 21.93 -21.45 -5.03
CA ARG A 115 22.98 -21.43 -4.00
C ARG A 115 23.04 -22.73 -3.22
N ILE A 116 21.89 -23.29 -2.86
CA ILE A 116 21.79 -24.59 -2.17
C ILE A 116 22.31 -25.71 -3.07
N SER A 117 21.85 -25.78 -4.32
CA SER A 117 22.31 -26.79 -5.29
C SER A 117 23.83 -26.74 -5.50
N ASN A 118 24.40 -25.55 -5.67
CA ASN A 118 25.85 -25.40 -5.85
C ASN A 118 26.68 -25.69 -4.59
N THR A 119 26.06 -25.78 -3.42
CA THR A 119 26.74 -26.11 -2.15
C THR A 119 26.65 -27.60 -1.83
N LEU A 120 25.53 -28.24 -2.18
CA LEU A 120 25.26 -29.65 -1.87
C LEU A 120 25.77 -30.66 -2.91
N PHE A 121 26.00 -30.21 -4.16
CA PHE A 121 26.43 -31.07 -5.26
C PHE A 121 27.88 -30.80 -5.71
N VAL A 122 28.74 -30.39 -4.77
CA VAL A 122 30.20 -30.34 -4.92
C VAL A 122 30.81 -31.53 -4.20
#